data_AF-A0A821YK79-F1
#
_entry.id   AF-A0A821YK79-F1
#
_cell.length_a   1.000
_cell.length_b   1.000
_cell.length_c   1.000
_cell.angle_alpha   90.00
_cell.angle_beta   90.00
_cell.angle_gamma   90.00
#
_symmetry.space_group_name_H-M   'P 1'
#
loop_
_entity.id
_entity.type
_entity.pdbx_description
1 polymer ?
#
loop_
_entity_poly.entity_id
_entity_poly.type
_entity_poly.pdbx_seq_one_letter_code
_entity_poly.pdbx_strand_id
1 'polypeptide(L)'
;MFLQNTRRRSFVLIGDIFQKDPDIYASIYAQYPDRIPRVFIRKYKDDDQGQRKLEKIFKDIPRTKWTTFETGDDLPKDIQFKLK
;
A
#
# COMPACT_ATOMS: atom_id res chain seq x y z
N MET A 1 -3.81 3.47 -19.59
CA MET A 1 -3.82 3.61 -18.10
C MET A 1 -2.42 4.00 -17.62
N PHE A 2 -2.25 4.91 -16.65
CA PHE A 2 -0.96 5.51 -16.23
C PHE A 2 0.18 4.48 -15.99
N LEU A 3 -0.13 3.35 -15.36
CA LEU A 3 0.84 2.29 -15.09
C LEU A 3 1.33 1.55 -16.35
N GLN A 4 0.52 1.46 -17.40
CA GLN A 4 0.91 0.84 -18.69
C GLN A 4 1.91 1.70 -19.46
N ASN A 5 1.90 3.02 -19.22
CA ASN A 5 2.75 3.99 -19.92
C ASN A 5 4.07 4.28 -19.18
N THR A 6 4.29 3.67 -18.01
CA THR A 6 5.45 3.91 -17.14
C THR A 6 6.27 2.64 -16.90
N ARG A 7 6.37 1.76 -17.92
CA ARG A 7 6.73 0.32 -17.89
C ARG A 7 7.94 -0.14 -17.05
N ARG A 8 8.74 0.76 -16.46
CA ARG A 8 9.91 0.45 -15.62
C ARG A 8 9.98 1.22 -14.31
N ARG A 9 9.00 2.08 -14.02
CA ARG A 9 8.96 2.82 -12.76
C ARG A 9 8.31 1.99 -11.67
N SER A 10 8.93 2.01 -10.51
CA SER A 10 8.37 1.52 -9.25
C SER A 10 7.58 2.65 -8.58
N PHE A 11 6.52 2.29 -7.87
CA PHE A 11 5.61 3.23 -7.23
C PHE A 11 5.33 2.83 -5.79
N VAL A 12 5.49 3.79 -4.89
CA VAL A 12 4.95 3.69 -3.53
C VAL A 12 3.51 4.22 -3.57
N LEU A 13 2.59 3.44 -3.01
CA LEU A 13 1.18 3.81 -2.94
C LEU A 13 0.86 4.31 -1.53
N ILE A 14 0.27 5.49 -1.41
CA ILE A 14 -0.10 6.11 -0.13
C ILE A 14 -1.55 6.56 -0.25
N GLY A 15 -2.42 6.06 0.61
CA GLY A 15 -3.85 6.33 0.55
C GLY A 15 -4.52 6.24 1.91
N ASP A 16 -5.84 6.28 1.94
CA ASP A 16 -6.68 6.35 3.15
C ASP A 16 -7.71 5.20 3.18
N ILE A 17 -7.87 4.60 4.37
CA ILE A 17 -8.80 3.48 4.60
C ILE A 17 -10.27 3.84 4.35
N PHE A 18 -10.64 5.11 4.53
CA PHE A 18 -12.02 5.59 4.36
C PHE A 18 -12.38 5.81 2.89
N GLN A 19 -11.43 5.68 1.97
CA GLN A 19 -11.65 5.76 0.53
C GLN A 19 -11.53 4.37 -0.12
N LYS A 20 -11.49 4.35 -1.46
CA LYS A 20 -11.31 3.11 -2.24
C LYS A 20 -9.85 2.69 -2.38
N ASP A 21 -8.92 3.39 -1.72
CA ASP A 21 -7.49 3.17 -1.88
C ASP A 21 -7.07 1.73 -1.56
N PRO A 22 -7.53 1.08 -0.48
CA PRO A 22 -7.15 -0.31 -0.21
C PRO A 22 -7.52 -1.26 -1.35
N ASP A 23 -8.77 -1.20 -1.83
CA ASP A 23 -9.27 -2.07 -2.90
C ASP A 23 -8.53 -1.82 -4.23
N ILE A 24 -8.32 -0.54 -4.57
CA ILE A 24 -7.59 -0.16 -5.79
C ILE A 24 -6.14 -0.62 -5.71
N TYR A 25 -5.46 -0.40 -4.58
CA TYR A 25 -4.05 -0.75 -4.41
C TYR A 25 -3.85 -2.26 -4.38
N ALA A 26 -4.80 -3.02 -3.83
CA ALA A 26 -4.77 -4.48 -3.91
C ALA A 26 -4.83 -4.98 -5.36
N SER A 27 -5.73 -4.40 -6.16
CA SER A 27 -5.85 -4.72 -7.59
C SER A 27 -4.61 -4.31 -8.38
N ILE A 28 -4.02 -3.15 -8.08
CA ILE A 28 -2.77 -2.69 -8.70
C ILE A 28 -1.61 -3.63 -8.34
N TYR A 29 -1.48 -4.03 -7.07
CA TYR A 29 -0.43 -4.95 -6.63
C TYR A 29 -0.57 -6.32 -7.31
N ALA A 30 -1.79 -6.85 -7.43
CA ALA A 30 -2.04 -8.11 -8.11
C ALA A 30 -1.62 -8.08 -9.60
N GLN A 31 -1.78 -6.93 -10.27
CA GLN A 31 -1.40 -6.76 -11.67
C GLN A 31 0.09 -6.45 -11.87
N TYR A 32 0.74 -5.79 -10.90
CA TYR A 32 2.10 -5.27 -11.04
C TYR A 32 2.95 -5.44 -9.76
N PRO A 33 3.06 -6.66 -9.19
CA PRO A 33 3.63 -6.87 -7.85
C PRO A 33 5.09 -6.39 -7.75
N ASP A 34 5.88 -6.59 -8.81
CA ASP A 34 7.29 -6.20 -8.86
C ASP A 34 7.51 -4.68 -8.90
N ARG A 35 6.46 -3.92 -9.24
CA ARG A 35 6.52 -2.45 -9.38
C ARG A 35 6.00 -1.73 -8.14
N ILE A 36 5.39 -2.43 -7.19
CA ILE A 36 4.84 -1.86 -5.97
C ILE A 36 5.69 -2.32 -4.79
N PRO A 37 6.81 -1.63 -4.49
CA PRO A 37 7.67 -2.04 -3.40
C PRO A 37 7.04 -1.84 -2.02
N ARG A 38 6.10 -0.89 -1.86
CA ARG A 38 5.41 -0.62 -0.60
C ARG A 38 4.04 0.05 -0.80
N VAL A 39 3.11 -0.25 0.11
CA VAL A 39 1.80 0.38 0.26
C VAL A 39 1.65 0.93 1.67
N PHE A 40 1.14 2.15 1.80
CA PHE A 40 0.83 2.79 3.08
C PHE A 40 -0.64 3.18 3.08
N ILE A 41 -1.39 2.73 4.09
CA ILE A 41 -2.80 3.10 4.26
C ILE A 41 -2.98 3.87 5.55
N ARG A 42 -3.53 5.07 5.46
CA ARG A 42 -3.88 5.88 6.61
C ARG A 42 -5.05 5.24 7.35
N LYS A 43 -4.92 5.11 8.67
CA LYS A 43 -5.93 4.56 9.58
C LYS A 43 -5.74 5.18 10.97
N TYR A 44 -6.84 5.43 11.71
CA TYR A 44 -6.75 5.79 13.13
C TYR A 44 -6.20 4.60 13.95
N LYS A 45 -5.44 4.87 15.00
CA LYS A 45 -4.83 3.81 15.83
C LYS A 45 -5.85 2.81 16.35
N ASP A 46 -6.94 3.30 16.93
CA ASP A 46 -7.96 2.49 17.61
C ASP A 46 -9.05 1.93 16.68
N ASP A 47 -8.83 1.94 15.37
CA ASP A 47 -9.76 1.37 14.39
C ASP A 47 -9.47 -0.11 14.10
N ASP A 48 -9.92 -0.99 14.98
CA ASP A 48 -9.80 -2.45 14.84
C ASP A 48 -10.62 -3.00 13.67
N GLN A 49 -11.80 -2.41 13.41
CA GLN A 49 -12.66 -2.83 12.30
C GLN A 49 -11.98 -2.54 10.96
N GLY A 50 -11.40 -1.35 10.83
CA GLY A 50 -10.57 -0.98 9.70
C GLY A 50 -9.38 -1.91 9.53
N GLN A 51 -8.68 -2.25 10.63
CA GLN A 51 -7.57 -3.19 10.55
C GLN A 51 -8.02 -4.55 9.98
N ARG A 52 -9.12 -5.14 10.50
CA ARG A 52 -9.65 -6.41 9.98
C ARG A 52 -10.08 -6.32 8.51
N LYS A 53 -10.65 -5.19 8.09
CA LYS A 53 -10.98 -4.93 6.69
C LYS A 53 -9.73 -4.95 5.80
N LEU A 54 -8.65 -4.28 6.24
CA LEU A 54 -7.38 -4.27 5.51
C LEU A 54 -6.76 -5.67 5.41
N GLU A 55 -6.75 -6.43 6.51
CA GLU A 55 -6.26 -7.83 6.48
C GLU A 55 -7.04 -8.68 5.46
N LYS A 56 -8.35 -8.45 5.32
CA LYS A 56 -9.18 -9.16 4.32
C LYS A 56 -8.85 -8.73 2.89
N ILE A 57 -8.68 -7.43 2.65
CA ILE A 57 -8.40 -6.87 1.31
C ILE A 57 -6.99 -7.25 0.85
N PHE A 58 -6.01 -7.19 1.75
CA PHE A 58 -4.60 -7.46 1.46
C PHE A 58 -4.15 -8.88 1.83
N LYS A 59 -5.09 -9.83 1.99
CA LYS A 59 -4.80 -11.22 2.38
C LYS A 59 -3.77 -11.92 1.48
N ASP A 60 -3.74 -11.57 0.19
CA ASP A 60 -2.86 -12.18 -0.82
C ASP A 60 -1.59 -11.35 -1.06
N ILE A 61 -1.39 -10.26 -0.30
CA ILE A 61 -0.22 -9.39 -0.39
C ILE A 61 0.69 -9.67 0.82
N PRO A 62 2.00 -9.92 0.62
CA PRO A 62 2.92 -10.15 1.72
C PRO A 62 2.85 -9.00 2.74
N ARG A 63 2.76 -9.33 4.04
CA ARG A 63 2.65 -8.33 5.11
C ARG A 63 3.80 -7.30 5.11
N THR A 64 4.98 -7.68 4.60
CA THR A 64 6.13 -6.79 4.44
C THR A 64 5.95 -5.72 3.36
N LYS A 65 4.93 -5.84 2.50
CA LYS A 65 4.66 -4.91 1.39
C LYS A 65 3.67 -3.82 1.74
N TRP A 66 2.98 -3.91 2.87
CA TRP A 66 2.01 -2.89 3.26
C TRP A 66 2.03 -2.63 4.76
N THR A 67 1.73 -1.40 5.15
CA THR A 67 1.59 -1.00 6.56
C THR A 67 0.54 0.10 6.69
N THR A 68 0.07 0.31 7.92
CA THR A 68 -0.79 1.44 8.26
C THR A 68 0.04 2.58 8.85
N PHE A 69 -0.52 3.79 8.79
CA PHE A 69 0.02 5.00 9.43
C PHE A 69 -1.16 5.88 9.88
N GLU A 70 -0.98 6.79 10.83
CA GLU A 70 -2.03 7.72 11.27
C GLU A 70 -1.70 9.15 10.84
N THR A 71 -0.42 9.51 11.00
CA THR A 71 0.17 10.81 10.71
C THR A 71 1.38 10.66 9.79
N GLY A 72 1.80 11.78 9.18
CA GLY A 72 2.99 11.79 8.33
C GLY A 72 4.27 11.39 9.08
N ASP A 73 4.33 11.60 10.39
CA ASP A 73 5.49 11.25 11.22
C ASP A 73 5.67 9.74 11.42
N ASP A 74 4.60 8.95 11.22
CA ASP A 74 4.65 7.49 11.26
C ASP A 74 5.27 6.90 9.97
N LEU A 75 5.38 7.70 8.91
CA LEU A 75 5.96 7.27 7.65
C LEU A 75 7.50 7.27 7.74
N PRO A 76 8.17 6.32 7.06
CA PRO A 76 9.62 6.31 7.03
C PRO A 76 10.14 7.54 6.30
N LYS A 77 11.17 8.18 6.86
CA LYS A 77 11.84 9.36 6.27
C LYS A 77 12.67 9.02 5.03
N ASP A 78 13.05 7.76 4.89
CA ASP A 78 13.76 7.22 3.74
C ASP A 78 13.14 5.89 3.36
N ILE A 79 13.05 5.64 2.06
CA ILE A 79 12.45 4.45 1.52
C ILE A 79 13.56 3.64 0.82
N GLN A 80 14.28 2.87 1.62
CA GLN A 80 15.33 1.99 1.10
C GLN A 80 14.73 0.69 0.56
N PHE A 81 14.67 0.58 -0.76
CA PHE A 81 14.34 -0.67 -1.43
C PHE A 81 15.62 -1.29 -1.99
N LYS A 82 15.92 -2.52 -1.56
CA LYS A 82 16.79 -3.38 -2.37
C LYS A 82 15.99 -3.79 -3.60
N LEU A 83 16.15 -3.03 -4.68
CA LEU A 83 15.76 -3.50 -6.02
C LEU A 83 16.64 -4.72 -6.31
N LYS A 84 16.03 -5.88 -6.51
CA LYS A 84 16.72 -7.06 -7.02
C LYS A 84 17.02 -6.86 -8.50
#